data_AF-A0A667Y8E7-F1
#
_entry.id   AF-A0A667Y8E7-F1
#
_cell.length_a   1.000
_cell.length_b   1.000
_cell.length_c   1.000
_cell.angle_alpha   90.00
_cell.angle_beta   90.00
_cell.angle_gamma   90.00
#
_symmetry.space_group_name_H-M   'P 1'
#
loop_
_entity.id
_entity.type
_entity.pdbx_description
1 polymer ?
#
loop_
_entity_poly.entity_id
_entity_poly.type
_entity_poly.pdbx_seq_one_letter_code
_entity_poly.pdbx_strand_id
1 'polypeptide(L)' 'CSSVRLHLFIFIFPPSLSKWTSLFLNDLKTEQESLVFVKRMMALAVSSITYLRGIFPEDAYRSLYLEDLCAKVLREDCM' A
#
# COMPACT_ATOMS: atom_id res chain seq x y z
N CYS A 1 -10.03 15.49 -8.06
CA CYS A 1 -10.18 16.27 -6.81
C CYS A 1 -11.23 15.72 -5.81
N SER A 2 -12.18 14.83 -6.17
CA SER A 2 -12.94 14.03 -5.19
C SER A 2 -12.54 12.54 -5.13
N SER A 3 -11.85 12.04 -6.17
CA SER A 3 -11.48 10.61 -6.31
C SER A 3 -10.28 10.17 -5.43
N VAL A 4 -9.28 11.04 -5.22
CA VAL A 4 -8.08 10.72 -4.40
C VAL A 4 -8.40 10.49 -2.92
N ARG A 5 -9.43 11.16 -2.38
CA ARG A 5 -9.91 10.91 -1.01
C ARG A 5 -10.56 9.53 -0.90
N LEU A 6 -11.33 9.11 -1.90
CA LEU A 6 -11.95 7.77 -1.95
C LEU A 6 -10.88 6.68 -2.08
N HIS A 7 -9.84 6.91 -2.88
CA HIS A 7 -8.74 5.96 -3.07
C HIS A 7 -7.92 5.74 -1.79
N LEU A 8 -7.69 6.80 -0.99
CA LEU A 8 -7.04 6.66 0.32
C LEU A 8 -7.94 5.95 1.34
N PHE A 9 -9.25 6.20 1.30
CA PHE A 9 -10.24 5.47 2.11
C PHE A 9 -10.28 3.97 1.74
N ILE A 10 -10.12 3.62 0.48
CA ILE A 10 -9.99 2.23 0.00
C ILE A 10 -8.69 1.58 0.51
N PHE A 11 -7.60 2.32 0.67
CA PHE A 11 -6.37 1.77 1.26
C PHE A 11 -6.48 1.53 2.78
N ILE A 12 -7.24 2.36 3.49
CA ILE A 12 -7.53 2.18 4.92
C ILE A 12 -8.62 1.10 5.13
N PHE A 13 -9.52 0.93 4.16
CA PHE A 13 -10.63 -0.03 4.21
C PHE A 13 -10.85 -0.63 2.80
N PRO A 14 -10.08 -1.66 2.40
CA PRO A 14 -10.18 -2.23 1.06
C PRO A 14 -11.54 -2.94 0.87
N PRO A 15 -12.33 -2.58 -0.16
CA PRO A 15 -13.66 -3.14 -0.39
C PRO A 15 -13.61 -4.59 -0.90
N SER A 16 -12.48 -5.06 -1.42
CA SER A 16 -12.22 -6.47 -1.77
C SER A 16 -10.99 -6.99 -1.02
N LEU A 17 -11.21 -7.50 0.19
CA LEU A 17 -10.15 -8.04 1.05
C LEU A 17 -9.43 -9.24 0.42
N SER A 18 -10.10 -10.02 -0.43
CA SER A 18 -9.67 -11.37 -0.86
C SER A 18 -8.24 -11.47 -1.42
N LYS A 19 -7.80 -10.55 -2.29
CA LYS A 19 -6.42 -10.55 -2.83
C LYS A 19 -5.43 -9.78 -1.95
N TRP A 20 -5.89 -8.78 -1.22
CA TRP A 20 -5.09 -8.08 -0.20
C TRP A 20 -4.70 -9.02 0.93
N THR A 21 -5.57 -9.97 1.29
CA THR A 21 -5.25 -11.03 2.24
C THR A 21 -4.04 -11.84 1.77
N SER A 22 -3.98 -12.25 0.51
CA SER A 22 -2.83 -13.02 0.01
C SER A 22 -1.50 -12.24 0.03
N LEU A 23 -1.54 -10.90 -0.06
CA LEU A 23 -0.33 -10.07 -0.08
C LEU A 23 0.12 -9.61 1.32
N PHE A 24 -0.81 -9.49 2.27
CA PHE A 24 -0.56 -8.91 3.58
C PHE A 24 -0.96 -9.82 4.75
N LEU A 25 -2.02 -10.61 4.62
CA LEU A 25 -2.62 -11.44 5.66
C LEU A 25 -2.52 -12.92 5.28
N ASN A 26 -1.35 -13.52 5.45
CA ASN A 26 -1.35 -14.91 5.89
C ASN A 26 -1.70 -14.89 7.38
N ASP A 27 -2.58 -15.81 7.81
CA ASP A 27 -3.10 -15.97 9.18
C ASP A 27 -2.29 -15.19 10.24
N LEU A 28 -2.83 -14.09 10.77
CA LEU A 28 -2.16 -13.28 11.81
C LEU A 28 -2.20 -13.99 13.17
N LYS A 29 -1.60 -15.17 13.26
CA LYS A 29 -1.62 -16.00 14.47
C LYS A 29 -0.43 -15.70 15.37
N THR A 30 0.66 -15.18 14.81
CA THR A 30 1.89 -14.87 15.54
C THR A 30 2.18 -13.37 15.60
N GLU A 31 2.94 -12.94 16.60
CA GLU A 31 3.40 -11.55 16.76
C GLU A 31 4.25 -11.11 15.56
N GLN A 32 5.06 -12.03 15.04
CA GLN A 32 5.95 -11.82 13.91
C GLN A 32 5.17 -11.52 12.63
N GLU A 33 4.07 -12.24 12.39
CA GLU A 33 3.17 -11.99 11.26
C GLU A 33 2.48 -10.64 11.40
N SER A 34 2.01 -10.29 12.60
CA SER A 34 1.43 -8.97 12.89
C SER A 34 2.42 -7.84 12.61
N LEU A 35 3.67 -8.00 13.03
CA LEU A 35 4.73 -7.01 12.82
C LEU A 35 5.08 -6.85 11.33
N VAL A 36 5.15 -7.96 10.59
CA VAL A 36 5.36 -7.91 9.13
C VAL A 36 4.17 -7.26 8.43
N PHE A 37 2.95 -7.55 8.86
CA PHE A 37 1.73 -6.92 8.35
C PHE A 37 1.76 -5.41 8.54
N VAL A 38 2.02 -4.92 9.75
CA VAL A 38 2.07 -3.48 10.05
C VAL A 38 3.16 -2.78 9.24
N LYS A 39 4.35 -3.37 9.13
CA LYS A 39 5.45 -2.82 8.30
C LYS A 39 5.03 -2.64 6.85
N ARG A 40 4.40 -3.66 6.27
CA ARG A 40 3.95 -3.67 4.88
C ARG A 40 2.81 -2.67 4.65
N MET A 41 1.86 -2.58 5.56
CA MET A 41 0.78 -1.57 5.54
C MET A 41 1.33 -0.15 5.62
N MET A 42 2.30 0.09 6.51
CA MET A 42 2.92 1.40 6.67
C MET A 42 3.70 1.83 5.43
N ALA A 43 4.47 0.90 4.82
CA ALA A 43 5.19 1.17 3.58
C ALA A 43 4.23 1.61 2.46
N LEU A 44 3.09 0.94 2.30
CA LEU A 44 2.08 1.32 1.31
C LEU A 44 1.42 2.66 1.60
N ALA A 45 1.04 2.90 2.85
CA ALA A 45 0.40 4.16 3.26
C ALA A 45 1.34 5.34 3.01
N VAL A 46 2.60 5.24 3.45
CA VAL A 46 3.62 6.27 3.23
C VAL A 46 3.91 6.45 1.75
N SER A 47 4.00 5.37 0.97
CA SER A 47 4.19 5.46 -0.49
C SER A 47 3.05 6.21 -1.17
N SER A 48 1.80 5.92 -0.78
CA SER A 48 0.62 6.59 -1.32
C SER A 48 0.59 8.07 -0.96
N ILE A 49 0.91 8.42 0.29
CA ILE A 49 0.99 9.81 0.74
C ILE A 49 2.09 10.57 -0.01
N THR A 50 3.30 10.02 -0.06
CA THR A 50 4.45 10.67 -0.70
C THR A 50 4.23 10.84 -2.20
N TYR A 51 3.58 9.87 -2.87
CA TYR A 51 3.23 9.96 -4.29
C TYR A 51 2.20 11.08 -4.53
N LEU A 52 1.10 11.08 -3.76
CA LEU A 52 0.05 12.09 -3.89
C LEU A 52 0.53 13.50 -3.54
N ARG A 53 1.53 13.61 -2.67
CA ARG A 53 2.16 14.87 -2.29
C ARG A 53 3.29 15.29 -3.23
N GLY A 54 3.70 14.43 -4.17
CA GLY A 54 4.82 14.69 -5.07
C GLY A 54 6.15 14.89 -4.34
N ILE A 55 6.36 14.17 -3.23
CA ILE A 55 7.60 14.28 -2.44
C ILE A 55 8.77 13.66 -3.20
N PHE A 56 8.53 12.52 -3.85
CA PHE A 56 9.51 11.83 -4.69
C PHE A 56 9.05 11.86 -6.16
N PRO A 57 9.99 11.80 -7.11
CA PRO A 57 9.65 11.76 -8.53
C PRO A 57 9.01 10.41 -8.91
N GLU A 58 8.32 10.34 -10.05
CA GLU A 58 7.47 9.18 -10.41
C GLU A 58 8.27 7.87 -10.59
N ASP A 59 9.53 7.97 -11.01
CA ASP A 59 10.49 6.88 -11.17
C ASP A 59 10.88 6.21 -9.85
N ALA A 60 10.79 6.93 -8.73
CA ALA A 60 10.99 6.37 -7.39
C ALA A 60 9.87 5.39 -6.98
N TYR A 61 8.77 5.33 -7.74
CA TYR A 61 7.65 4.44 -7.44
C TYR A 61 7.56 3.26 -8.42
N ARG A 62 7.07 2.13 -7.91
CA ARG A 62 6.61 0.99 -8.69
C ARG A 62 5.09 0.92 -8.63
N SER A 63 4.45 0.75 -9.78
CA SER A 63 3.01 0.48 -9.85
C SER A 63 2.73 -0.99 -9.58
N LEU A 64 1.85 -1.28 -8.62
CA LEU A 64 1.29 -2.58 -8.32
C LEU A 64 -0.21 -2.53 -8.66
N TYR A 65 -0.62 -3.35 -9.63
CA TYR A 65 -2.00 -3.42 -10.07
C TYR A 65 -2.66 -4.63 -9.42
N LEU A 66 -3.69 -4.39 -8.62
CA LEU A 66 -4.54 -5.41 -8.01
C LEU A 66 -5.98 -5.17 -8.41
N GLU A 67 -6.44 -5.96 -9.38
CA GLU A 67 -7.79 -5.83 -9.97
C GLU A 67 -8.00 -4.40 -10.49
N ASP A 68 -8.74 -3.59 -9.73
CA ASP A 68 -9.10 -2.21 -10.05
C ASP A 68 -8.33 -1.17 -9.20
N LEU A 69 -7.43 -1.62 -8.33
CA LEU A 69 -6.65 -0.77 -7.44
C LEU A 69 -5.20 -0.63 -7.94
N CYS A 70 -4.78 0.61 -8.22
CA CYS A 70 -3.42 0.95 -8.61
C CYS A 70 -2.65 1.48 -7.40
N ALA A 71 -1.78 0.66 -6.83
CA ALA A 71 -0.89 1.05 -5.74
C ALA A 71 0.42 1.62 -6.30
N LYS A 72 0.88 2.76 -5.78
CA LYS A 72 2.24 3.25 -6.01
C LYS A 72 3.07 2.94 -4.78
N VAL A 73 4.05 2.06 -4.92
CA VAL A 73 4.95 1.62 -3.85
C VAL A 73 6.31 2.25 -4.07
N LEU A 74 6.81 2.96 -3.06
CA LEU A 74 8.14 3.53 -3.11
C LEU A 74 9.15 2.39 -3.23
N ARG A 75 10.10 2.54 -4.17
CA ARG A 75 11.20 1.60 -4.29
C ARG A 75 12.07 1.76 -3.06
N GLU A 76 12.52 0.63 -2.51
CA GLU A 76 13.64 0.67 -1.58
C GLU A 76 14.87 1.00 -2.44
N ASP A 77 15.22 2.29 -2.50
CA ASP A 77 16.49 2.72 -3.04
C ASP A 77 17.57 2.06 -2.18
N CYS A 78 18.14 0.96 -2.70
CA CYS A 78 19.29 0.30 -2.10
C CYS A 78 20.40 1.34 -1.96
N MET A 79 20.56 1.83 -0.74
CA MET A 79 21.80 2.41 -0.29
C MET A 79 22.65 1.34 0.38
#